data_AF-A0A3B6E9I8-F1
#
_entry.id   AF-A0A3B6E9I8-F1
#
_cell.length_a   1.000
_cell.length_b   1.000
_cell.length_c   1.000
_cell.angle_alpha   90.00
_cell.angle_beta   90.00
_cell.angle_gamma   90.00
#
_symmetry.space_group_name_H-M   'P 1'
#
loop_
_entity.id
_entity.type
_entity.pdbx_description
1 polymer ?
#
loop_
_entity_poly.entity_id
_entity_poly.type
_entity_poly.pdbx_seq_one_letter_code
_entity_poly.pdbx_strand_id
1 'polypeptide(L)'
;MLLGAKVVPRDKKQQGGGEEAEMGGDGMRASEVVSKEMEGVRAIVLKPSESLDESRFTKIAGADFNDAGLGLDGLLGSLASTGFQASNLGDAIDVVNQMLDWSLSHEKPSEDCDEAELDPKYRESVRCKIFLGFTSNLVSSGIRDVIRFLAQHHMVDVIVTTAGGIEEDLIKCLAPTYRGEFSLPGALLRSKGLNRIGNLLVPNDNYCKFENWIMPLFDQMLQEQSAENVWTPSKVIARLGKEINDESSYLYWAYKIEEATLPQLRKEPDHLILSSTLLKESVSVWCLKNSSCFFLENNIPVYCPALTDGSLGDMLFCHAVRNPGLIIDIVQDIRLINGEAIHASPRKTGAIILGGGLPKHHICNANMFRNGADYAVYINTAQEFDGSDSGAHPDEAVSWGKIKGSAKPVKVHCDATIAFPLLVAATFARRSRSANSTN
;
A
#
# COMPACT_ATOMS: atom_id res chain seq x y z
N MET A 1 -2.17 4.71 -29.34
CA MET A 1 -2.41 5.48 -30.59
C MET A 1 -3.15 6.76 -30.20
N LEU A 2 -2.43 7.88 -30.09
CA LEU A 2 -2.99 9.19 -29.78
C LEU A 2 -2.87 10.04 -31.06
N LEU A 3 -4.01 10.54 -31.54
CA LEU A 3 -4.12 11.40 -32.71
C LEU A 3 -3.56 12.80 -32.38
N GLY A 4 -2.56 13.22 -33.17
CA GLY A 4 -1.93 14.54 -33.08
C GLY A 4 -2.85 15.66 -33.54
N ALA A 5 -3.00 16.69 -32.71
CA ALA A 5 -3.65 17.94 -33.07
C ALA A 5 -2.71 18.77 -33.98
N LYS A 6 -3.12 19.00 -35.23
CA LYS A 6 -2.47 20.00 -36.11
C LYS A 6 -3.02 21.38 -35.82
N VAL A 7 -2.12 22.29 -35.44
CA VAL A 7 -2.32 23.74 -35.38
C VAL A 7 -2.50 24.29 -36.79
N VAL A 8 -3.56 25.05 -37.03
CA VAL A 8 -3.79 25.76 -38.31
C VAL A 8 -3.26 27.21 -38.19
N PRO A 9 -2.49 27.74 -39.16
CA PRO A 9 -1.91 29.08 -39.08
C PRO A 9 -2.95 30.20 -39.30
N ARG A 10 -2.72 31.34 -38.66
CA ARG A 10 -3.39 32.62 -38.93
C ARG A 10 -2.66 33.34 -40.05
N ASP A 11 -3.30 33.55 -41.20
CA ASP A 11 -2.81 34.48 -42.22
C ASP A 11 -3.41 35.88 -42.07
N LYS A 12 -2.54 36.88 -42.15
CA LYS A 12 -2.85 38.31 -42.24
C LYS A 12 -2.53 38.82 -43.64
N LYS A 13 -3.51 39.53 -44.20
CA LYS A 13 -3.47 40.68 -45.13
C LYS A 13 -2.80 40.51 -46.50
N GLN A 14 -3.60 40.78 -47.54
CA GLN A 14 -3.16 41.61 -48.67
C GLN A 14 -4.29 42.52 -49.17
N GLN A 15 -3.86 43.70 -49.62
CA GLN A 15 -4.64 44.85 -50.10
C GLN A 15 -5.24 44.60 -51.49
N GLY A 16 -6.33 45.30 -51.79
CA GLY A 16 -6.81 45.51 -53.16
C GLY A 16 -7.72 46.73 -53.21
N GLY A 17 -7.32 47.74 -53.97
CA GLY A 17 -8.12 48.93 -54.29
C GLY A 17 -9.31 48.60 -55.19
N GLY A 18 -10.22 49.55 -55.27
CA GLY A 18 -11.60 49.35 -55.73
C GLY A 18 -11.81 49.20 -57.23
N GLU A 19 -12.99 48.65 -57.53
CA GLU A 19 -13.78 48.91 -58.74
C GLU A 19 -15.26 48.74 -58.36
N GLU A 20 -16.09 49.64 -58.87
CA GLU A 20 -17.50 49.85 -58.53
C GLU A 20 -18.46 48.84 -59.18
N ALA A 21 -19.68 48.82 -58.62
CA ALA A 21 -20.97 48.42 -59.21
C ALA A 21 -21.35 46.92 -59.18
N GLU A 22 -22.25 46.56 -58.26
CA GLU A 22 -23.67 46.42 -58.56
C GLU A 22 -24.49 46.22 -57.26
N MET A 23 -25.57 47.00 -57.12
CA MET A 23 -26.52 46.86 -56.03
C MET A 23 -27.44 45.66 -56.27
N GLY A 24 -27.19 44.57 -55.56
CA GLY A 24 -28.15 43.47 -55.36
C GLY A 24 -28.47 43.33 -53.88
N GLY A 25 -29.56 43.96 -53.42
CA GLY A 25 -30.02 43.83 -52.05
C GLY A 25 -30.57 42.44 -51.79
N ASP A 26 -29.79 41.59 -51.12
CA ASP A 26 -30.27 40.31 -50.58
C ASP A 26 -30.40 40.43 -49.05
N GLY A 27 -31.49 41.07 -48.64
CA GLY A 27 -31.92 41.08 -47.24
C GLY A 27 -32.48 39.71 -46.88
N MET A 28 -31.60 38.78 -46.51
CA MET A 28 -32.02 37.51 -45.91
C MET A 28 -32.94 37.82 -44.73
N ARG A 29 -34.18 37.33 -44.77
CA ARG A 29 -35.18 37.66 -43.73
C ARG A 29 -34.61 37.22 -42.38
N ALA A 30 -34.75 38.04 -41.34
CA ALA A 30 -34.27 37.72 -39.99
C ALA A 30 -34.73 36.32 -39.51
N SER A 31 -35.88 35.81 -39.99
CA SER A 31 -36.37 34.46 -39.73
C SER A 31 -35.52 33.34 -40.36
N GLU A 32 -34.91 33.55 -41.53
CA GLU A 32 -34.08 32.56 -42.22
C GLU A 32 -32.67 32.49 -41.63
N VAL A 33 -32.10 33.63 -41.24
CA VAL A 33 -30.82 33.71 -40.50
C VAL A 33 -30.96 32.99 -39.15
N VAL A 34 -32.04 33.27 -38.40
CA VAL A 34 -32.36 32.55 -37.17
C VAL A 34 -32.56 31.05 -37.43
N SER A 35 -33.18 30.64 -38.54
CA SER A 35 -33.35 29.23 -38.86
C SER A 35 -32.01 28.50 -39.11
N LYS A 36 -31.07 29.15 -39.81
CA LYS A 36 -29.76 28.58 -40.16
C LYS A 36 -28.81 28.57 -38.96
N GLU A 37 -28.88 29.59 -38.10
CA GLU A 37 -28.19 29.61 -36.80
C GLU A 37 -28.73 28.51 -35.87
N MET A 38 -30.05 28.31 -35.84
CA MET A 38 -30.68 27.24 -35.06
C MET A 38 -30.38 25.84 -35.62
N GLU A 39 -30.19 25.68 -36.93
CA GLU A 39 -29.67 24.44 -37.52
C GLU A 39 -28.25 24.15 -37.07
N GLY A 40 -27.38 25.17 -37.01
CA GLY A 40 -26.03 25.05 -36.46
C GLY A 40 -26.03 24.64 -34.99
N VAL A 41 -26.87 25.27 -34.16
CA VAL A 41 -27.05 24.89 -32.75
C VAL A 41 -27.58 23.46 -32.62
N ARG A 42 -28.54 23.05 -33.46
CA ARG A 42 -29.06 21.68 -33.47
C ARG A 42 -28.01 20.67 -33.87
N ALA A 43 -27.17 20.95 -34.87
CA ALA A 43 -26.10 20.05 -35.27
C ALA A 43 -25.05 19.84 -34.17
N ILE A 44 -24.81 20.87 -33.34
CA ILE A 44 -23.91 20.79 -32.18
C ILE A 44 -24.56 19.97 -31.06
N VAL A 45 -25.82 20.26 -30.73
CA VAL A 45 -26.53 19.65 -29.58
C VAL A 45 -26.96 18.21 -29.87
N LEU A 46 -27.37 17.91 -31.11
CA LEU A 46 -27.93 16.62 -31.53
C LEU A 46 -26.94 15.83 -32.38
N LYS A 47 -25.64 15.98 -32.11
CA LYS A 47 -24.60 15.22 -32.80
C LYS A 47 -24.84 13.72 -32.62
N PRO A 48 -24.95 12.93 -33.71
CA PRO A 48 -25.10 11.49 -33.61
C PRO A 48 -23.90 10.85 -32.91
N SER A 49 -24.15 9.91 -32.01
CA SER A 49 -23.12 9.15 -31.31
C SER A 49 -22.79 7.85 -32.04
N GLU A 50 -21.57 7.36 -31.83
CA GLU A 50 -21.20 5.98 -32.17
C GLU A 50 -21.85 5.00 -31.18
N SER A 51 -22.07 3.75 -31.59
CA SER A 51 -22.55 2.69 -30.71
C SER A 51 -21.43 2.18 -29.79
N LEU A 52 -21.72 1.99 -28.51
CA LEU A 52 -20.78 1.39 -27.56
C LEU A 52 -20.97 -0.14 -27.50
N ASP A 53 -19.87 -0.88 -27.49
CA ASP A 53 -19.84 -2.33 -27.33
C ASP A 53 -19.98 -2.74 -25.86
N GLU A 54 -21.12 -3.34 -25.51
CA GLU A 54 -21.42 -3.75 -24.13
C GLU A 54 -20.50 -4.85 -23.58
N SER A 55 -19.76 -5.56 -24.45
CA SER A 55 -18.73 -6.51 -23.99
C SER A 55 -17.47 -5.82 -23.48
N ARG A 56 -17.29 -4.53 -23.81
CA ARG A 56 -16.12 -3.72 -23.45
C ARG A 56 -16.44 -2.60 -22.48
N PHE A 57 -17.67 -2.07 -22.54
CA PHE A 57 -18.12 -0.94 -21.73
C PHE A 57 -19.22 -1.38 -20.77
N THR A 58 -18.89 -1.41 -19.47
CA THR A 58 -19.84 -1.72 -18.41
C THR A 58 -20.92 -0.65 -18.31
N LYS A 59 -22.19 -1.07 -18.31
CA LYS A 59 -23.33 -0.17 -18.06
C LYS A 59 -23.32 0.30 -16.60
N ILE A 60 -23.62 1.58 -16.40
CA ILE A 60 -23.77 2.12 -15.05
C ILE A 60 -25.05 1.60 -14.41
N ALA A 61 -24.89 0.95 -13.26
CA ALA A 61 -25.95 0.43 -12.42
C ALA A 61 -25.48 0.42 -10.96
N GLY A 62 -26.27 1.01 -10.07
CA GLY A 62 -26.03 0.95 -8.62
C GLY A 62 -26.63 -0.31 -8.00
N ALA A 63 -26.39 -0.50 -6.71
CA ALA A 63 -27.04 -1.54 -5.91
C ALA A 63 -28.57 -1.38 -5.92
N ASP A 64 -29.29 -2.46 -6.21
CA ASP A 64 -30.75 -2.51 -6.05
C ASP A 64 -31.11 -3.03 -4.66
N PHE A 65 -31.54 -2.14 -3.76
CA PHE A 65 -31.96 -2.51 -2.41
C PHE A 65 -33.29 -3.28 -2.35
N ASN A 66 -33.99 -3.45 -3.48
CA ASN A 66 -35.12 -4.38 -3.56
C ASN A 66 -34.67 -5.84 -3.76
N ASP A 67 -33.41 -6.08 -4.13
CA ASP A 67 -32.85 -7.42 -4.22
C ASP A 67 -32.61 -7.98 -2.81
N ALA A 68 -33.45 -8.93 -2.41
CA ALA A 68 -33.33 -9.63 -1.12
C ALA A 68 -32.00 -10.40 -0.98
N GLY A 69 -31.31 -10.68 -2.08
CA GLY A 69 -30.00 -11.34 -2.13
C GLY A 69 -28.79 -10.41 -2.13
N LEU A 70 -28.97 -9.08 -2.19
CA LEU A 70 -27.86 -8.13 -2.37
C LEU A 70 -26.75 -8.33 -1.32
N GLY A 71 -27.12 -8.38 -0.04
CA GLY A 71 -26.17 -8.51 1.07
C GLY A 71 -25.03 -7.48 1.03
N LEU A 72 -23.97 -7.72 1.81
CA LEU A 72 -22.77 -6.88 1.75
C LEU A 72 -21.92 -7.21 0.50
N ASP A 73 -21.86 -8.48 0.09
CA ASP A 73 -21.05 -8.92 -1.05
C ASP A 73 -21.57 -8.35 -2.38
N GLY A 74 -22.90 -8.35 -2.60
CA GLY A 74 -23.51 -7.73 -3.77
C GLY A 74 -23.41 -6.20 -3.75
N LEU A 75 -23.50 -5.57 -2.57
CA LEU A 75 -23.24 -4.14 -2.42
C LEU A 75 -21.80 -3.79 -2.84
N LEU A 76 -20.81 -4.53 -2.34
CA LEU A 76 -19.40 -4.33 -2.69
C LEU A 76 -19.14 -4.63 -4.18
N GLY A 77 -19.77 -5.67 -4.73
CA GLY A 77 -19.70 -6.00 -6.16
C GLY A 77 -20.29 -4.90 -7.06
N SER A 78 -21.34 -4.22 -6.61
CA SER A 78 -21.98 -3.13 -7.38
C SER A 78 -21.11 -1.87 -7.50
N LEU A 79 -20.06 -1.72 -6.68
CA LEU A 79 -19.18 -0.56 -6.70
C LEU A 79 -18.53 -0.37 -8.09
N ALA A 80 -18.12 -1.47 -8.74
CA ALA A 80 -17.51 -1.44 -10.07
C ALA A 80 -18.41 -0.75 -11.12
N SER A 81 -19.74 -0.96 -11.06
CA SER A 81 -20.71 -0.39 -11.99
C SER A 81 -21.37 0.91 -11.50
N THR A 82 -21.01 1.42 -10.32
CA THR A 82 -21.66 2.61 -9.74
C THR A 82 -21.15 3.93 -10.32
N GLY A 83 -19.86 4.02 -10.69
CA GLY A 83 -19.23 5.22 -11.24
C GLY A 83 -18.37 6.01 -10.24
N PHE A 84 -17.55 6.93 -10.75
CA PHE A 84 -16.64 7.78 -9.97
C PHE A 84 -15.70 6.97 -9.04
N GLN A 85 -15.48 7.40 -7.80
CA GLN A 85 -14.59 6.71 -6.86
C GLN A 85 -15.13 5.35 -6.38
N ALA A 86 -16.44 5.08 -6.54
CA ALA A 86 -16.98 3.75 -6.28
C ALA A 86 -16.41 2.74 -7.28
N SER A 87 -16.38 3.09 -8.58
CA SER A 87 -15.74 2.24 -9.60
C SER A 87 -14.26 2.03 -9.31
N ASN A 88 -13.51 3.08 -8.91
CA ASN A 88 -12.11 2.92 -8.52
C ASN A 88 -11.93 1.98 -7.31
N LEU A 89 -12.85 1.99 -6.34
CA LEU A 89 -12.80 1.04 -5.22
C LEU A 89 -13.13 -0.39 -5.69
N GLY A 90 -14.07 -0.55 -6.62
CA GLY A 90 -14.35 -1.83 -7.30
C GLY A 90 -13.11 -2.36 -8.04
N ASP A 91 -12.47 -1.53 -8.86
CA ASP A 91 -11.25 -1.87 -9.58
C ASP A 91 -10.10 -2.21 -8.63
N ALA A 92 -9.99 -1.51 -7.49
CA ALA A 92 -9.01 -1.82 -6.46
C ALA A 92 -9.25 -3.20 -5.82
N ILE A 93 -10.50 -3.57 -5.56
CA ILE A 93 -10.88 -4.92 -5.09
C ILE A 93 -10.44 -5.97 -6.11
N ASP A 94 -10.69 -5.74 -7.40
CA ASP A 94 -10.30 -6.66 -8.47
C ASP A 94 -8.79 -6.80 -8.60
N VAL A 95 -8.04 -5.70 -8.53
CA VAL A 95 -6.58 -5.72 -8.59
C VAL A 95 -5.98 -6.46 -7.38
N VAL A 96 -6.51 -6.27 -6.18
CA VAL A 96 -6.05 -7.03 -5.00
C VAL A 96 -6.40 -8.51 -5.11
N ASN A 97 -7.60 -8.86 -5.57
CA ASN A 97 -7.93 -10.28 -5.83
C ASN A 97 -6.98 -10.89 -6.87
N GLN A 98 -6.61 -10.17 -7.93
CA GLN A 98 -5.58 -10.62 -8.89
C GLN A 98 -4.22 -10.86 -8.23
N MET A 99 -3.79 -10.01 -7.28
CA MET A 99 -2.56 -10.25 -6.51
C MET A 99 -2.65 -11.57 -5.72
N LEU A 100 -3.79 -11.81 -5.07
CA LEU A 100 -4.02 -12.99 -4.22
C LEU A 100 -4.15 -14.28 -5.04
N ASP A 101 -4.82 -14.21 -6.18
CA ASP A 101 -5.10 -15.36 -7.04
C ASP A 101 -3.88 -15.77 -7.87
N TRP A 102 -2.99 -14.82 -8.20
CA TRP A 102 -1.80 -15.11 -9.00
C TRP A 102 -0.88 -16.15 -8.34
N SER A 103 -0.43 -17.11 -9.14
CA SER A 103 0.75 -17.96 -8.89
C SER A 103 1.60 -18.06 -10.13
N LEU A 104 2.86 -18.46 -9.95
CA LEU A 104 3.79 -18.68 -11.06
C LEU A 104 3.27 -19.73 -12.06
N SER A 105 2.44 -20.68 -11.62
CA SER A 105 1.79 -21.67 -12.49
C SER A 105 0.87 -21.08 -13.57
N HIS A 106 0.40 -19.84 -13.41
CA HIS A 106 -0.38 -19.14 -14.43
C HIS A 106 0.47 -18.61 -15.60
N GLU A 107 1.80 -18.62 -15.43
CA GLU A 107 2.75 -18.15 -16.43
C GLU A 107 3.45 -19.32 -17.09
N LYS A 108 3.90 -19.12 -18.33
CA LYS A 108 4.78 -20.10 -18.99
C LYS A 108 6.18 -19.95 -18.39
N PRO A 109 6.92 -21.05 -18.17
CA PRO A 109 8.33 -20.97 -17.82
C PRO A 109 9.09 -20.16 -18.87
N SER A 110 9.97 -19.26 -18.44
CA SER A 110 10.88 -18.56 -19.36
C SER A 110 11.97 -19.50 -19.85
N GLU A 111 12.58 -19.19 -20.99
CA GLU A 111 13.69 -19.98 -21.53
C GLU A 111 14.90 -20.04 -20.58
N ASP A 112 15.10 -18.99 -19.77
CA ASP A 112 16.19 -18.87 -18.80
C ASP A 112 15.79 -19.22 -17.36
N CYS A 113 14.67 -19.92 -17.14
CA CYS A 113 14.23 -20.25 -15.77
C CYS A 113 15.08 -21.38 -15.13
N ASP A 114 15.23 -21.34 -13.81
CA ASP A 114 15.92 -22.38 -13.07
C ASP A 114 15.17 -23.72 -13.14
N GLU A 115 15.87 -24.86 -12.98
CA GLU A 115 15.25 -26.19 -13.00
C GLU A 115 14.11 -26.34 -11.98
N ALA A 116 14.23 -25.68 -10.82
CA ALA A 116 13.18 -25.65 -9.80
C ALA A 116 11.89 -24.98 -10.32
N GLU A 117 11.99 -23.99 -11.21
CA GLU A 117 10.84 -23.32 -11.82
C GLU A 117 10.10 -24.21 -12.83
N LEU A 118 10.67 -25.34 -13.24
CA LEU A 118 10.00 -26.32 -14.09
C LEU A 118 9.07 -27.24 -13.30
N ASP A 119 9.24 -27.35 -11.97
CA ASP A 119 8.38 -28.19 -11.12
C ASP A 119 6.98 -27.56 -10.96
N PRO A 120 5.91 -28.22 -11.41
CA PRO A 120 4.54 -27.72 -11.26
C PRO A 120 4.16 -27.40 -9.81
N LYS A 121 4.64 -28.18 -8.83
CA LYS A 121 4.32 -27.96 -7.41
C LYS A 121 4.98 -26.71 -6.87
N TYR A 122 6.26 -26.49 -7.21
CA TYR A 122 6.96 -25.25 -6.90
C TYR A 122 6.21 -24.06 -7.51
N ARG A 123 5.88 -24.10 -8.80
CA ARG A 123 5.16 -23.01 -9.49
C ARG A 123 3.80 -22.68 -8.87
N GLU A 124 3.07 -23.68 -8.37
CA GLU A 124 1.78 -23.47 -7.69
C GLU A 124 1.95 -22.86 -6.28
N SER A 125 3.09 -23.13 -5.63
CA SER A 125 3.42 -22.57 -4.31
C SER A 125 3.89 -21.11 -4.36
N VAL A 126 4.48 -20.68 -5.48
CA VAL A 126 5.01 -19.32 -5.66
C VAL A 126 3.85 -18.34 -5.88
N ARG A 127 3.62 -17.46 -4.91
CA ARG A 127 2.56 -16.42 -4.91
C ARG A 127 3.13 -15.01 -5.07
N CYS A 128 2.25 -14.03 -5.31
CA CYS A 128 2.63 -12.62 -5.39
C CYS A 128 3.24 -12.17 -4.05
N LYS A 129 4.26 -11.30 -4.10
CA LYS A 129 4.86 -10.66 -2.93
C LYS A 129 4.20 -9.30 -2.69
N ILE A 130 3.48 -9.15 -1.58
CA ILE A 130 2.65 -7.98 -1.31
C ILE A 130 3.38 -7.04 -0.34
N PHE A 131 3.64 -5.82 -0.81
CA PHE A 131 4.12 -4.70 -0.02
C PHE A 131 2.93 -3.86 0.46
N LEU A 132 2.78 -3.70 1.77
CA LEU A 132 1.78 -2.87 2.41
C LEU A 132 2.43 -1.60 2.98
N GLY A 133 2.01 -0.44 2.49
CA GLY A 133 2.44 0.86 3.00
C GLY A 133 1.31 1.58 3.70
N PHE A 134 1.56 2.17 4.87
CA PHE A 134 0.56 3.02 5.53
C PHE A 134 1.17 4.15 6.36
N THR A 135 0.44 5.26 6.48
CA THR A 135 0.83 6.40 7.32
C THR A 135 0.47 6.19 8.80
N SER A 136 1.21 6.85 9.70
CA SER A 136 1.06 6.72 11.16
C SER A 136 -0.36 6.89 11.69
N ASN A 137 -1.09 7.89 11.19
CA ASN A 137 -2.44 8.20 11.63
C ASN A 137 -3.44 7.04 11.45
N LEU A 138 -3.17 6.10 10.52
CA LEU A 138 -4.01 4.91 10.35
C LEU A 138 -3.84 3.93 11.52
N VAL A 139 -2.66 3.85 12.12
CA VAL A 139 -2.43 3.07 13.35
C VAL A 139 -3.03 3.77 14.57
N SER A 140 -3.04 5.11 14.61
CA SER A 140 -3.79 5.86 15.63
C SER A 140 -5.30 5.58 15.55
N SER A 141 -5.83 5.33 14.35
CA SER A 141 -7.23 4.96 14.10
C SER A 141 -7.54 3.48 14.40
N GLY A 142 -8.76 3.02 14.08
CA GLY A 142 -9.16 1.61 14.13
C GLY A 142 -8.59 0.76 12.98
N ILE A 143 -7.97 1.37 11.95
CA ILE A 143 -7.32 0.63 10.86
C ILE A 143 -6.14 -0.23 11.36
N ARG A 144 -5.57 0.09 12.53
CA ARG A 144 -4.64 -0.78 13.26
C ARG A 144 -5.12 -2.23 13.31
N ASP A 145 -6.38 -2.48 13.65
CA ASP A 145 -6.90 -3.83 13.86
C ASP A 145 -7.02 -4.60 12.53
N VAL A 146 -7.27 -3.87 11.43
CA VAL A 146 -7.29 -4.41 10.07
C VAL A 146 -5.87 -4.77 9.63
N ILE A 147 -4.88 -3.90 9.90
CA ILE A 147 -3.46 -4.18 9.62
C ILE A 147 -2.99 -5.38 10.43
N ARG A 148 -3.33 -5.43 11.73
CA ARG A 148 -3.06 -6.57 12.62
C ARG A 148 -3.65 -7.86 12.08
N PHE A 149 -4.88 -7.86 11.56
CA PHE A 149 -5.47 -9.03 10.91
C PHE A 149 -4.63 -9.52 9.72
N LEU A 150 -4.18 -8.61 8.85
CA LEU A 150 -3.35 -8.97 7.70
C LEU A 150 -1.99 -9.54 8.13
N ALA A 151 -1.35 -8.94 9.15
CA ALA A 151 -0.08 -9.43 9.69
C ALA A 151 -0.24 -10.80 10.39
N GLN A 152 -1.28 -10.94 11.24
CA GLN A 152 -1.58 -12.17 11.97
C GLN A 152 -1.76 -13.38 11.05
N HIS A 153 -2.36 -13.19 9.88
CA HIS A 153 -2.65 -14.27 8.94
C HIS A 153 -1.66 -14.34 7.77
N HIS A 154 -0.50 -13.68 7.89
CA HIS A 154 0.55 -13.69 6.86
C HIS A 154 0.04 -13.36 5.44
N MET A 155 -0.87 -12.38 5.37
CA MET A 155 -1.53 -11.97 4.12
C MET A 155 -0.74 -10.92 3.33
N VAL A 156 0.32 -10.37 3.93
CA VAL A 156 1.24 -9.42 3.31
C VAL A 156 2.67 -9.89 3.60
N ASP A 157 3.63 -9.54 2.76
CA ASP A 157 5.02 -10.01 2.89
C ASP A 157 5.96 -8.94 3.46
N VAL A 158 5.69 -7.65 3.19
CA VAL A 158 6.55 -6.53 3.61
C VAL A 158 5.68 -5.37 4.05
N ILE A 159 6.03 -4.74 5.17
CA ILE A 159 5.34 -3.54 5.66
C ILE A 159 6.30 -2.34 5.63
N VAL A 160 5.78 -1.17 5.24
CA VAL A 160 6.48 0.11 5.39
C VAL A 160 5.56 1.13 6.06
N THR A 161 6.07 1.79 7.10
CA THR A 161 5.33 2.87 7.77
C THR A 161 6.27 3.98 8.26
N THR A 162 5.74 4.98 8.96
CA THR A 162 6.48 6.05 9.64
C THR A 162 6.58 5.76 11.14
N ALA A 163 7.42 6.50 11.88
CA ALA A 163 7.68 6.23 13.30
C ALA A 163 6.38 6.21 14.14
N GLY A 164 5.48 7.17 13.90
CA GLY A 164 4.15 7.18 14.51
C GLY A 164 3.33 5.90 14.28
N GLY A 165 3.52 5.20 13.16
CA GLY A 165 2.87 3.92 12.87
C GLY A 165 3.43 2.77 13.71
N ILE A 166 4.67 2.88 14.16
CA ILE A 166 5.31 1.91 15.06
C ILE A 166 4.90 2.20 16.50
N GLU A 167 5.14 3.42 16.98
CA GLU A 167 4.96 3.76 18.40
C GLU A 167 3.50 3.73 18.84
N GLU A 168 2.54 4.17 18.01
CA GLU A 168 1.12 4.14 18.37
C GLU A 168 0.58 2.70 18.50
N ASP A 169 1.16 1.73 17.79
CA ASP A 169 0.81 0.30 17.94
C ASP A 169 1.26 -0.23 19.30
N LEU A 170 2.50 0.07 19.69
CA LEU A 170 3.09 -0.33 20.97
C LEU A 170 2.39 0.37 22.13
N ILE A 171 2.17 1.69 22.02
CA ILE A 171 1.52 2.51 23.03
C ILE A 171 0.10 2.01 23.30
N LYS A 172 -0.63 1.57 22.26
CA LYS A 172 -1.99 1.03 22.42
C LYS A 172 -2.08 -0.28 23.21
N CYS A 173 -0.99 -1.04 23.31
CA CYS A 173 -0.90 -2.17 24.24
C CYS A 173 -0.75 -1.71 25.71
N LEU A 174 -0.22 -0.51 25.94
CA LEU A 174 0.01 0.06 27.27
C LEU A 174 -1.16 0.90 27.76
N ALA A 175 -1.81 1.65 26.87
CA ALA A 175 -2.92 2.55 27.20
C ALA A 175 -3.75 2.91 25.95
N PRO A 176 -5.07 3.13 26.10
CA PRO A 176 -5.96 3.38 24.98
C PRO A 176 -5.86 4.81 24.40
N THR A 177 -6.31 4.93 23.15
CA THR A 177 -6.60 6.18 22.44
C THR A 177 -8.11 6.41 22.40
N TYR A 178 -8.56 7.66 22.53
CA TYR A 178 -9.98 7.99 22.66
C TYR A 178 -10.49 8.80 21.48
N ARG A 179 -11.80 8.74 21.24
CA ARG A 179 -12.47 9.64 20.30
C ARG A 179 -12.58 11.05 20.90
N GLY A 180 -12.26 12.05 20.09
CA GLY A 180 -12.48 13.47 20.34
C GLY A 180 -13.08 14.16 19.11
N GLU A 181 -12.70 15.41 18.87
CA GLU A 181 -13.17 16.21 17.73
C GLU A 181 -12.02 17.03 17.13
N PHE A 182 -12.07 17.28 15.83
CA PHE A 182 -11.09 18.11 15.11
C PHE A 182 -11.01 19.54 15.66
N SER A 183 -12.14 20.07 16.12
CA SER A 183 -12.34 21.45 16.56
C SER A 183 -11.84 21.73 17.99
N LEU A 184 -11.41 20.71 18.74
CA LEU A 184 -11.00 20.90 20.14
C LEU A 184 -9.81 21.89 20.24
N PRO A 185 -9.90 22.95 21.08
CA PRO A 185 -8.87 23.97 21.17
C PRO A 185 -7.53 23.42 21.69
N GLY A 186 -6.46 23.61 20.91
CA GLY A 186 -5.13 23.09 21.24
C GLY A 186 -4.58 23.58 22.58
N ALA A 187 -4.78 24.85 22.93
CA ALA A 187 -4.33 25.40 24.21
C ALA A 187 -4.99 24.72 25.42
N LEU A 188 -6.29 24.43 25.33
CA LEU A 188 -7.02 23.72 26.38
C LEU A 188 -6.52 22.27 26.51
N LEU A 189 -6.36 21.57 25.38
CA LEU A 189 -5.83 20.22 25.36
C LEU A 189 -4.43 20.14 25.97
N ARG A 190 -3.53 21.06 25.59
CA ARG A 190 -2.18 21.15 26.16
C ARG A 190 -2.18 21.41 27.66
N SER A 191 -3.05 22.31 28.15
CA SER A 191 -3.19 22.59 29.59
C SER A 191 -3.64 21.37 30.41
N LYS A 192 -4.26 20.38 29.74
CA LYS A 192 -4.74 19.13 30.33
C LYS A 192 -3.84 17.92 30.03
N GLY A 193 -2.72 18.10 29.32
CA GLY A 193 -1.85 17.00 28.91
C GLY A 193 -2.52 16.03 27.94
N LEU A 194 -3.37 16.52 27.04
CA LEU A 194 -4.01 15.74 25.98
C LEU A 194 -3.44 16.12 24.62
N ASN A 195 -3.05 15.12 23.82
CA ASN A 195 -2.58 15.30 22.45
C ASN A 195 -3.70 14.94 21.47
N ARG A 196 -3.84 15.71 20.39
CA ARG A 196 -4.89 15.51 19.38
C ARG A 196 -4.29 14.97 18.08
N ILE A 197 -4.88 13.90 17.55
CA ILE A 197 -4.59 13.33 16.24
C ILE A 197 -5.89 13.35 15.43
N GLY A 198 -6.10 14.39 14.62
CA GLY A 198 -7.38 14.59 13.94
C GLY A 198 -8.54 14.74 14.93
N ASN A 199 -9.47 13.78 14.95
CA ASN A 199 -10.56 13.65 15.92
C ASN A 199 -10.30 12.58 16.99
N LEU A 200 -9.04 12.26 17.27
CA LEU A 200 -8.61 11.33 18.32
C LEU A 200 -7.84 12.08 19.41
N LEU A 201 -7.84 11.53 20.62
CA LEU A 201 -7.14 12.05 21.79
C LEU A 201 -6.25 10.98 22.43
N VAL A 202 -4.99 11.34 22.66
CA VAL A 202 -3.99 10.50 23.33
C VAL A 202 -3.53 11.23 24.60
N PRO A 203 -3.83 10.71 25.81
CA PRO A 203 -3.31 11.28 27.05
C PRO A 203 -1.77 11.21 27.11
N ASN A 204 -1.13 12.24 27.66
CA ASN A 204 0.34 12.26 27.85
C ASN A 204 0.85 11.08 28.68
N ASP A 205 0.04 10.59 29.63
CA ASP A 205 0.35 9.42 30.45
C ASP A 205 0.68 8.18 29.61
N ASN A 206 0.10 8.06 28.40
CA ASN A 206 0.43 6.99 27.46
C ASN A 206 1.92 7.03 27.06
N TYR A 207 2.46 8.22 26.79
CA TYR A 207 3.87 8.39 26.44
C TYR A 207 4.80 8.23 27.65
N CYS A 208 4.35 8.58 28.87
CA CYS A 208 5.09 8.28 30.10
C CYS A 208 5.20 6.76 30.33
N LYS A 209 4.13 6.00 30.07
CA LYS A 209 4.17 4.52 30.12
C LYS A 209 5.09 3.96 29.06
N PHE A 210 5.07 4.54 27.86
CA PHE A 210 5.97 4.14 26.78
C PHE A 210 7.43 4.36 27.12
N GLU A 211 7.80 5.52 27.67
CA GLU A 211 9.15 5.80 28.17
C GLU A 211 9.62 4.73 29.17
N ASN A 212 8.79 4.45 30.19
CA ASN A 212 9.11 3.46 31.22
C ASN A 212 9.33 2.05 30.64
N TRP A 213 8.59 1.70 29.58
CA TRP A 213 8.70 0.41 28.92
C TRP A 213 9.92 0.32 28.00
N ILE A 214 10.20 1.35 27.20
CA ILE A 214 11.20 1.27 26.12
C ILE A 214 12.62 1.58 26.57
N MET A 215 12.81 2.44 27.58
CA MET A 215 14.15 2.87 28.01
C MET A 215 15.05 1.69 28.43
N PRO A 216 14.59 0.70 29.23
CA PRO A 216 15.39 -0.48 29.55
C PRO A 216 15.73 -1.35 28.33
N LEU A 217 14.93 -1.31 27.27
CA LEU A 217 15.19 -2.03 26.03
C LEU A 217 16.32 -1.37 25.24
N PHE A 218 16.38 -0.03 25.23
CA PHE A 218 17.51 0.68 24.62
C PHE A 218 18.83 0.44 25.36
N ASP A 219 18.79 0.32 26.69
CA ASP A 219 19.97 -0.06 27.47
C ASP A 219 20.48 -1.47 27.05
N GLN A 220 19.57 -2.43 26.85
CA GLN A 220 19.90 -3.77 26.37
C GLN A 220 20.44 -3.73 24.94
N MET A 221 19.77 -3.02 24.04
CA MET A 221 20.20 -2.88 22.65
C MET A 221 21.59 -2.25 22.54
N LEU A 222 21.91 -1.26 23.39
CA LEU A 222 23.23 -0.66 23.44
C LEU A 222 24.31 -1.67 23.86
N GLN A 223 24.03 -2.52 24.85
CA GLN A 223 24.94 -3.57 25.30
C GLN A 223 25.13 -4.67 24.26
N GLU A 224 24.07 -5.02 23.54
CA GLU A 224 24.06 -6.02 22.47
C GLU A 224 24.72 -5.51 21.18
N GLN A 225 24.91 -4.19 21.04
CA GLN A 225 25.47 -3.59 19.84
C GLN A 225 26.96 -3.92 19.72
N SER A 226 27.34 -4.43 18.55
CA SER A 226 28.72 -4.79 18.25
C SER A 226 29.03 -4.56 16.77
N ALA A 227 30.27 -4.80 16.34
CA ALA A 227 30.62 -4.75 14.91
C ALA A 227 29.83 -5.77 14.06
N GLU A 228 29.38 -6.87 14.67
CA GLU A 228 28.60 -7.93 14.02
C GLU A 228 27.08 -7.73 14.20
N ASN A 229 26.66 -7.00 15.23
CA ASN A 229 25.27 -6.69 15.51
C ASN A 229 25.01 -5.18 15.48
N VAL A 230 24.83 -4.65 14.26
CA VAL A 230 24.40 -3.26 14.03
C VAL A 230 22.87 -3.22 13.95
N TRP A 231 22.26 -2.33 14.74
CA TRP A 231 20.83 -2.10 14.70
C TRP A 231 20.43 -1.34 13.43
N THR A 232 19.32 -1.74 12.85
CA THR A 232 18.65 -1.03 11.75
C THR A 232 17.21 -0.77 12.18
N PRO A 233 16.47 0.17 11.56
CA PRO A 233 15.07 0.38 11.93
C PRO A 233 14.24 -0.90 11.93
N SER A 234 14.33 -1.75 10.91
CA SER A 234 13.61 -3.03 10.90
C SER A 234 14.00 -3.97 12.04
N LYS A 235 15.28 -4.08 12.40
CA LYS A 235 15.73 -4.89 13.56
C LYS A 235 15.23 -4.33 14.88
N VAL A 236 15.24 -3.01 15.05
CA VAL A 236 14.67 -2.36 16.24
C VAL A 236 13.18 -2.67 16.33
N ILE A 237 12.44 -2.50 15.23
CA ILE A 237 11.00 -2.75 15.19
C ILE A 237 10.68 -4.22 15.50
N ALA A 238 11.43 -5.17 14.92
CA ALA A 238 11.26 -6.60 15.23
C ALA A 238 11.53 -6.90 16.70
N ARG A 239 12.58 -6.31 17.30
CA ARG A 239 12.84 -6.41 18.75
C ARG A 239 11.66 -5.85 19.55
N LEU A 240 11.13 -4.69 19.20
CA LEU A 240 9.99 -4.11 19.93
C LEU A 240 8.71 -4.96 19.79
N GLY A 241 8.46 -5.54 18.62
CA GLY A 241 7.36 -6.50 18.40
C GLY A 241 7.50 -7.78 19.23
N LYS A 242 8.74 -8.26 19.43
CA LYS A 242 9.03 -9.35 20.36
C LYS A 242 8.74 -8.96 21.81
N GLU A 243 9.26 -7.82 22.25
CA GLU A 243 9.21 -7.41 23.66
C GLU A 243 7.83 -6.94 24.11
N ILE A 244 6.99 -6.43 23.19
CA ILE A 244 5.62 -6.03 23.55
C ILE A 244 4.77 -7.27 23.87
N ASN A 245 5.04 -8.41 23.21
CA ASN A 245 4.44 -9.72 23.47
C ASN A 245 2.92 -9.68 23.68
N ASP A 246 2.21 -8.95 22.83
CA ASP A 246 0.78 -8.69 22.93
C ASP A 246 0.10 -8.97 21.57
N GLU A 247 -0.86 -9.90 21.55
CA GLU A 247 -1.56 -10.32 20.33
C GLU A 247 -2.46 -9.23 19.72
N SER A 248 -2.67 -8.10 20.42
CA SER A 248 -3.33 -6.92 19.87
C SER A 248 -2.40 -6.06 19.00
N SER A 249 -1.09 -6.22 19.11
CA SER A 249 -0.08 -5.49 18.32
C SER A 249 0.11 -6.12 16.95
N TYR A 250 0.09 -5.32 15.88
CA TYR A 250 0.47 -5.84 14.56
C TYR A 250 1.98 -6.11 14.47
N LEU A 251 2.80 -5.39 15.23
CA LEU A 251 4.25 -5.60 15.29
C LEU A 251 4.61 -6.92 15.96
N TYR A 252 3.84 -7.34 16.96
CA TYR A 252 3.96 -8.68 17.54
C TYR A 252 3.73 -9.76 16.48
N TRP A 253 2.67 -9.63 15.66
CA TRP A 253 2.39 -10.59 14.59
C TRP A 253 3.39 -10.53 13.43
N ALA A 254 3.92 -9.35 13.12
CA ALA A 254 5.01 -9.19 12.14
C ALA A 254 6.35 -9.75 12.64
N TYR A 255 6.52 -9.92 13.95
CA TYR A 255 7.67 -10.61 14.54
C TYR A 255 7.43 -12.13 14.65
N LYS A 256 6.23 -12.55 15.09
CA LYS A 256 5.92 -13.93 15.45
C LYS A 256 6.00 -14.89 14.26
N ILE A 257 6.71 -15.99 14.46
CA ILE A 257 6.78 -17.10 13.51
C ILE A 257 5.72 -18.14 13.90
N GLU A 258 4.82 -18.50 12.99
CA GLU A 258 3.99 -19.69 13.17
C GLU A 258 4.80 -20.96 12.87
N GLU A 259 4.79 -21.95 13.77
CA GLU A 259 5.47 -23.25 13.56
C GLU A 259 5.06 -23.95 12.25
N ALA A 260 3.88 -23.65 11.71
CA ALA A 260 3.37 -24.20 10.46
C ALA A 260 4.07 -23.65 9.20
N THR A 261 4.82 -22.54 9.30
CA THR A 261 5.56 -21.92 8.18
C THR A 261 7.01 -22.37 8.08
N LEU A 262 7.49 -23.20 9.00
CA LEU A 262 8.73 -23.96 8.77
C LEU A 262 8.51 -24.87 7.56
N PRO A 263 9.40 -24.86 6.55
CA PRO A 263 9.37 -25.87 5.51
C PRO A 263 9.30 -27.22 6.20
N GLN A 264 8.29 -28.03 5.87
CA GLN A 264 8.26 -29.43 6.23
C GLN A 264 9.47 -30.07 5.54
N LEU A 265 10.65 -30.00 6.16
CA LEU A 265 11.77 -30.86 5.89
C LEU A 265 11.22 -32.27 6.08
N ARG A 266 10.92 -32.91 4.95
CA ARG A 266 10.38 -34.26 4.90
C ARG A 266 11.19 -35.12 5.87
N LYS A 267 10.50 -35.78 6.79
CA LYS A 267 11.01 -37.00 7.40
C LYS A 267 11.28 -37.97 6.25
N GLU A 268 12.52 -38.10 5.82
CA GLU A 268 12.92 -39.32 5.15
C GLU A 268 12.83 -40.46 6.18
N PRO A 269 12.17 -41.57 5.85
CA PRO A 269 12.19 -42.74 6.70
C PRO A 269 13.53 -43.41 6.47
N ASP A 270 14.54 -43.03 7.26
CA ASP A 270 15.54 -43.89 7.87
C ASP A 270 16.69 -43.04 8.40
N HIS A 271 16.98 -43.23 9.69
CA HIS A 271 18.06 -42.64 10.50
C HIS A 271 17.74 -41.41 11.38
N LEU A 272 17.82 -41.70 12.69
CA LEU A 272 17.93 -40.85 13.88
C LEU A 272 16.73 -39.99 14.29
N ILE A 273 16.05 -40.46 15.34
CA ILE A 273 15.20 -39.68 16.23
C ILE A 273 16.08 -38.64 16.94
N LEU A 274 16.12 -37.41 16.43
CA LEU A 274 16.65 -36.26 17.17
C LEU A 274 15.49 -35.53 17.85
N SER A 275 15.56 -35.41 19.17
CA SER A 275 14.55 -34.71 19.98
C SER A 275 14.39 -33.25 19.56
N SER A 276 13.23 -32.65 19.83
CA SER A 276 12.88 -31.25 19.49
C SER A 276 13.90 -30.20 19.95
N THR A 277 14.73 -30.53 20.94
CA THR A 277 15.81 -29.67 21.44
C THR A 277 16.99 -29.56 20.47
N LEU A 278 17.33 -30.63 19.73
CA LEU A 278 18.47 -30.67 18.79
C LEU A 278 18.16 -30.05 17.42
N LEU A 279 16.87 -29.95 17.05
CA LEU A 279 16.43 -29.20 15.86
C LEU A 279 16.72 -27.70 15.99
N LYS A 280 16.54 -27.13 17.19
CA LYS A 280 16.88 -25.73 17.46
C LYS A 280 18.38 -25.47 17.27
N GLU A 281 19.24 -26.35 17.78
CA GLU A 281 20.69 -26.22 17.61
C GLU A 281 21.15 -26.44 16.17
N SER A 282 20.50 -27.34 15.42
CA SER A 282 20.91 -27.67 14.04
C SER A 282 20.58 -26.56 13.04
N VAL A 283 19.46 -25.85 13.22
CA VAL A 283 19.11 -24.66 12.42
C VAL A 283 20.10 -23.51 12.73
N SER A 284 20.47 -23.33 13.99
CA SER A 284 21.49 -22.36 14.39
C SER A 284 22.87 -22.68 13.80
N VAL A 285 23.28 -23.95 13.76
CA VAL A 285 24.59 -24.38 13.25
C VAL A 285 24.68 -24.32 11.72
N TRP A 286 23.57 -24.53 10.98
CA TRP A 286 23.56 -24.36 9.52
C TRP A 286 23.66 -22.88 9.10
N CYS A 287 22.99 -21.97 9.84
CA CYS A 287 23.12 -20.53 9.64
C CYS A 287 24.55 -20.02 9.91
N LEU A 288 25.25 -20.58 10.89
CA LEU A 288 26.61 -20.16 11.27
C LEU A 288 27.69 -20.51 10.23
N LYS A 289 27.45 -21.46 9.31
CA LYS A 289 28.47 -21.95 8.36
C LYS A 289 28.44 -21.30 6.98
N ASN A 290 27.40 -20.54 6.64
CA ASN A 290 27.29 -19.84 5.35
C ASN A 290 27.21 -18.33 5.59
N SER A 291 28.27 -17.59 5.26
CA SER A 291 28.35 -16.11 5.40
C SER A 291 27.35 -15.31 4.54
N SER A 292 26.40 -15.99 3.89
CA SER A 292 25.31 -15.45 3.08
C SER A 292 23.91 -15.77 3.66
N CYS A 293 23.81 -16.46 4.80
CA CYS A 293 22.55 -16.68 5.52
C CYS A 293 22.46 -15.78 6.76
N PHE A 294 22.25 -14.48 6.54
CA PHE A 294 21.71 -13.59 7.56
C PHE A 294 20.18 -13.51 7.41
N PHE A 295 19.52 -14.65 7.22
CA PHE A 295 18.08 -14.75 7.43
C PHE A 295 17.88 -14.85 8.94
N LEU A 296 17.89 -13.70 9.62
CA LEU A 296 17.28 -13.58 10.94
C LEU A 296 15.80 -13.91 10.76
N GLU A 297 15.42 -15.14 11.12
CA GLU A 297 14.12 -15.58 11.62
C GLU A 297 13.15 -14.39 11.88
N ASN A 298 12.30 -14.01 10.91
CA ASN A 298 11.20 -13.04 11.09
C ASN A 298 10.11 -13.25 10.03
N ASN A 299 8.84 -13.14 10.42
CA ASN A 299 7.70 -13.33 9.53
C ASN A 299 6.98 -11.98 9.29
N ILE A 300 7.38 -11.29 8.20
CA ILE A 300 6.99 -9.94 7.73
C ILE A 300 7.91 -8.80 8.24
N PRO A 301 8.97 -8.42 7.50
CA PRO A 301 9.78 -7.24 7.85
C PRO A 301 8.99 -5.94 7.80
N VAL A 302 9.24 -5.07 8.77
CA VAL A 302 8.65 -3.72 8.90
C VAL A 302 9.75 -2.68 8.74
N TYR A 303 9.66 -1.85 7.71
CA TYR A 303 10.64 -0.79 7.44
C TYR A 303 10.11 0.60 7.83
N CYS A 304 10.99 1.42 8.42
CA CYS A 304 10.72 2.81 8.75
C CYS A 304 12.03 3.64 8.70
N PRO A 305 12.43 4.15 7.52
CA PRO A 305 13.67 4.92 7.35
C PRO A 305 13.76 6.16 8.26
N ALA A 306 12.63 6.79 8.57
CA ALA A 306 12.54 7.94 9.46
C ALA A 306 12.08 7.51 10.87
N LEU A 307 12.73 6.50 11.45
CA LEU A 307 12.37 5.95 12.77
C LEU A 307 12.42 7.00 13.91
N THR A 308 13.24 8.03 13.74
CA THR A 308 13.44 9.08 14.74
C THR A 308 12.38 10.20 14.69
N ASP A 309 11.42 10.14 13.76
CA ASP A 309 10.40 11.20 13.58
C ASP A 309 9.12 10.92 14.38
N GLY A 310 9.24 10.85 15.72
CA GLY A 310 8.14 10.53 16.62
C GLY A 310 8.58 10.40 18.09
N SER A 311 7.67 9.95 18.96
CA SER A 311 7.96 9.67 20.37
C SER A 311 9.10 8.66 20.54
N LEU A 312 9.22 7.69 19.63
CA LEU A 312 10.36 6.77 19.60
C LEU A 312 11.69 7.51 19.45
N GLY A 313 11.72 8.54 18.61
CA GLY A 313 12.87 9.44 18.44
C GLY A 313 13.17 10.26 19.69
N ASP A 314 12.14 10.76 20.39
CA ASP A 314 12.30 11.47 21.66
C ASP A 314 12.96 10.57 22.71
N MET A 315 12.53 9.30 22.79
CA MET A 315 13.12 8.32 23.72
C MET A 315 14.56 7.97 23.34
N LEU A 316 14.86 7.81 22.06
CA LEU A 316 16.23 7.62 21.58
C LEU A 316 17.13 8.82 21.92
N PHE A 317 16.61 10.05 21.79
CA PHE A 317 17.33 11.26 22.20
C PHE A 317 17.61 11.26 23.71
N CYS A 318 16.58 11.05 24.54
CA CYS A 318 16.73 11.00 25.99
C CYS A 318 17.71 9.90 26.44
N HIS A 319 17.64 8.73 25.81
CA HIS A 319 18.58 7.64 26.03
C HIS A 319 20.00 8.04 25.63
N ALA A 320 20.22 8.61 24.44
CA ALA A 320 21.55 9.00 23.98
C ALA A 320 22.24 10.05 24.86
N VAL A 321 21.47 10.94 25.50
CA VAL A 321 21.99 11.91 26.48
C VAL A 321 22.50 11.22 27.75
N ARG A 322 21.85 10.12 28.17
CA ARG A 322 22.22 9.36 29.39
C ARG A 322 23.28 8.30 29.11
N ASN A 323 23.10 7.54 28.03
CA ASN A 323 23.88 6.39 27.60
C ASN A 323 24.23 6.54 26.10
N PRO A 324 25.27 7.35 25.77
CA PRO A 324 25.63 7.58 24.38
C PRO A 324 26.20 6.31 23.72
N GLY A 325 25.95 6.14 22.43
CA GLY A 325 26.61 5.11 21.60
C GLY A 325 25.67 4.18 20.82
N LEU A 326 24.35 4.23 21.04
CA LEU A 326 23.41 3.44 20.25
C LEU A 326 23.35 3.99 18.83
N ILE A 327 23.62 3.14 17.83
CA ILE A 327 23.66 3.49 16.41
C ILE A 327 22.59 2.68 15.68
N ILE A 328 21.73 3.38 14.94
CA ILE A 328 20.71 2.78 14.10
C ILE A 328 21.06 3.11 12.64
N ASP A 329 21.47 2.10 11.89
CA ASP A 329 21.94 2.24 10.50
C ASP A 329 20.80 2.08 9.49
N ILE A 330 20.47 3.18 8.82
CA ILE A 330 19.48 3.23 7.74
C ILE A 330 20.02 2.67 6.41
N VAL A 331 21.34 2.61 6.22
CA VAL A 331 21.96 2.13 4.98
C VAL A 331 21.81 0.62 4.85
N GLN A 332 21.99 -0.12 5.94
CA GLN A 332 21.65 -1.54 5.96
C GLN A 332 20.16 -1.78 5.70
N ASP A 333 19.28 -0.95 6.26
CA ASP A 333 17.83 -1.11 6.11
C ASP A 333 17.34 -0.90 4.67
N ILE A 334 17.85 0.14 3.98
CA ILE A 334 17.52 0.37 2.57
C ILE A 334 18.02 -0.77 1.67
N ARG A 335 19.17 -1.39 2.01
CA ARG A 335 19.65 -2.58 1.29
C ARG A 335 18.71 -3.76 1.46
N LEU A 336 18.17 -3.95 2.67
CA LEU A 336 17.22 -5.03 2.96
C LEU A 336 15.93 -4.87 2.13
N ILE A 337 15.23 -3.73 2.22
CA ILE A 337 13.96 -3.54 1.48
C ILE A 337 14.16 -3.57 -0.05
N ASN A 338 15.26 -2.99 -0.56
CA ASN A 338 15.55 -3.10 -1.99
C ASN A 338 15.82 -4.56 -2.38
N GLY A 339 16.52 -5.31 -1.51
CA GLY A 339 16.70 -6.76 -1.65
C GLY A 339 15.38 -7.52 -1.69
N GLU A 340 14.39 -7.14 -0.88
CA GLU A 340 13.06 -7.78 -0.89
C GLU A 340 12.39 -7.73 -2.27
N ALA A 341 12.61 -6.64 -3.02
CA ALA A 341 12.08 -6.44 -4.37
C ALA A 341 12.99 -7.04 -5.46
N ILE A 342 14.31 -6.81 -5.40
CA ILE A 342 15.28 -7.32 -6.38
C ILE A 342 15.25 -8.84 -6.43
N HIS A 343 15.20 -9.49 -5.27
CA HIS A 343 15.18 -10.95 -5.14
C HIS A 343 13.76 -11.52 -5.12
N ALA A 344 12.75 -10.73 -5.50
CA ALA A 344 11.37 -11.23 -5.57
C ALA A 344 11.18 -12.24 -6.71
N SER A 345 11.93 -12.15 -7.81
CA SER A 345 11.82 -13.07 -8.95
C SER A 345 12.01 -14.54 -8.50
N PRO A 346 11.15 -15.47 -8.96
CA PRO A 346 10.15 -15.34 -10.03
C PRO A 346 8.76 -14.80 -9.59
N ARG A 347 8.60 -14.32 -8.35
CA ARG A 347 7.33 -13.73 -7.87
C ARG A 347 7.04 -12.40 -8.59
N LYS A 348 5.76 -12.15 -8.82
CA LYS A 348 5.25 -10.78 -9.01
C LYS A 348 5.28 -10.00 -7.72
N THR A 349 5.35 -8.67 -7.80
CA THR A 349 5.15 -7.80 -6.64
C THR A 349 3.86 -6.97 -6.78
N GLY A 350 3.13 -6.86 -5.67
CA GLY A 350 1.97 -6.00 -5.53
C GLY A 350 2.21 -4.93 -4.47
N ALA A 351 1.80 -3.69 -4.74
CA ALA A 351 1.86 -2.60 -3.77
C ALA A 351 0.45 -2.17 -3.36
N ILE A 352 0.15 -2.23 -2.07
CA ILE A 352 -1.08 -1.66 -1.47
C ILE A 352 -0.64 -0.51 -0.58
N ILE A 353 -1.00 0.72 -0.93
CA ILE A 353 -0.49 1.93 -0.27
C ILE A 353 -1.65 2.76 0.26
N LEU A 354 -1.70 2.93 1.58
CA LEU A 354 -2.71 3.69 2.31
C LEU A 354 -2.10 5.02 2.78
N GLY A 355 -2.50 6.12 2.13
CA GLY A 355 -1.91 7.43 2.30
C GLY A 355 -0.79 7.72 1.29
N GLY A 356 0.19 8.52 1.70
CA GLY A 356 1.26 9.02 0.85
C GLY A 356 2.59 9.10 1.58
N GLY A 357 3.42 10.08 1.23
CA GLY A 357 4.67 10.38 1.91
C GLY A 357 5.68 9.23 1.85
N LEU A 358 6.42 9.06 2.95
CA LEU A 358 7.53 8.11 3.02
C LEU A 358 7.14 6.66 2.68
N PRO A 359 6.06 6.08 3.23
CA PRO A 359 5.68 4.69 2.92
C PRO A 359 5.39 4.47 1.44
N LYS A 360 4.71 5.43 0.80
CA LYS A 360 4.46 5.39 -0.65
C LYS A 360 5.77 5.38 -1.42
N HIS A 361 6.58 6.41 -1.24
CA HIS A 361 7.78 6.59 -2.03
C HIS A 361 8.76 5.44 -1.85
N HIS A 362 8.93 4.96 -0.61
CA HIS A 362 9.92 3.93 -0.28
C HIS A 362 9.57 2.56 -0.90
N ILE A 363 8.30 2.14 -0.86
CA ILE A 363 7.84 0.90 -1.54
C ILE A 363 8.00 1.02 -3.05
N CYS A 364 7.57 2.13 -3.64
CA CYS A 364 7.69 2.36 -5.08
C CYS A 364 9.15 2.37 -5.53
N ASN A 365 10.04 3.00 -4.74
CA ASN A 365 11.47 3.06 -5.04
C ASN A 365 12.15 1.69 -4.94
N ALA A 366 11.78 0.85 -3.97
CA ALA A 366 12.27 -0.53 -3.91
C ALA A 366 11.86 -1.33 -5.16
N ASN A 367 10.60 -1.18 -5.60
CA ASN A 367 10.10 -1.85 -6.79
C ASN A 367 10.69 -1.32 -8.11
N MET A 368 11.23 -0.10 -8.13
CA MET A 368 11.96 0.42 -9.29
C MET A 368 13.16 -0.46 -9.66
N PHE A 369 13.86 -1.03 -8.66
CA PHE A 369 15.05 -1.87 -8.88
C PHE A 369 14.74 -3.24 -9.51
N ARG A 370 13.46 -3.62 -9.61
CA ARG A 370 12.98 -4.80 -10.36
C ARG A 370 12.19 -4.42 -11.62
N ASN A 371 12.39 -3.19 -12.12
CA ASN A 371 11.69 -2.61 -13.26
C ASN A 371 10.16 -2.48 -13.05
N GLY A 372 9.77 -2.18 -11.81
CA GLY A 372 8.42 -1.79 -11.44
C GLY A 372 7.57 -2.88 -10.80
N ALA A 373 6.59 -2.48 -10.00
CA ALA A 373 5.57 -3.38 -9.45
C ALA A 373 4.62 -3.88 -10.54
N ASP A 374 4.14 -5.12 -10.40
CA ASP A 374 3.19 -5.75 -11.32
C ASP A 374 1.74 -5.32 -11.05
N TYR A 375 1.44 -5.05 -9.78
CA TYR A 375 0.13 -4.57 -9.32
C TYR A 375 0.31 -3.39 -8.37
N ALA A 376 -0.60 -2.41 -8.42
CA ALA A 376 -0.56 -1.27 -7.50
C ALA A 376 -1.96 -0.73 -7.20
N VAL A 377 -2.27 -0.55 -5.92
CA VAL A 377 -3.50 0.05 -5.41
C VAL A 377 -3.13 1.15 -4.41
N TYR A 378 -3.52 2.38 -4.70
CA TYR A 378 -3.34 3.53 -3.82
C TYR A 378 -4.69 3.96 -3.25
N ILE A 379 -4.76 4.17 -1.94
CA ILE A 379 -5.93 4.76 -1.27
C ILE A 379 -5.44 5.97 -0.49
N ASN A 380 -5.68 7.18 -0.99
CA ASN A 380 -5.28 8.41 -0.31
C ASN A 380 -6.14 9.59 -0.71
N THR A 381 -6.01 10.70 0.03
CA THR A 381 -6.79 11.93 -0.19
C THR A 381 -5.99 13.02 -0.92
N ALA A 382 -4.74 12.76 -1.24
CA ALA A 382 -3.82 13.74 -1.83
C ALA A 382 -4.12 14.00 -3.31
N GLN A 383 -3.90 15.24 -3.73
CA GLN A 383 -4.26 15.76 -5.05
C GLN A 383 -3.01 16.09 -5.85
N GLU A 384 -3.08 15.95 -7.17
CA GLU A 384 -1.90 16.07 -8.06
C GLU A 384 -1.41 17.51 -8.26
N PHE A 385 -2.27 18.52 -8.07
CA PHE A 385 -2.00 19.90 -8.51
C PHE A 385 -0.82 20.58 -7.79
N ASP A 386 -0.41 20.08 -6.62
CA ASP A 386 0.69 20.63 -5.83
C ASP A 386 2.05 20.01 -6.18
N GLY A 387 2.09 19.03 -7.11
CA GLY A 387 3.31 18.34 -7.52
C GLY A 387 3.92 17.45 -6.45
N SER A 388 3.17 17.10 -5.40
CA SER A 388 3.66 16.21 -4.35
C SER A 388 3.68 14.75 -4.79
N ASP A 389 4.70 13.98 -4.35
CA ASP A 389 4.71 12.53 -4.57
C ASP A 389 3.47 11.87 -3.93
N SER A 390 3.00 12.37 -2.78
CA SER A 390 1.76 11.90 -2.15
C SER A 390 0.55 12.00 -3.08
N GLY A 391 0.42 13.13 -3.80
CA GLY A 391 -0.68 13.45 -4.69
C GLY A 391 -0.57 12.84 -6.09
N ALA A 392 0.64 12.45 -6.51
CA ALA A 392 0.91 11.90 -7.83
C ALA A 392 -0.04 10.76 -8.23
N HIS A 393 -0.48 10.80 -9.48
CA HIS A 393 -1.25 9.71 -10.10
C HIS A 393 -0.35 8.48 -10.29
N PRO A 394 -0.86 7.23 -10.23
CA PRO A 394 -0.02 6.04 -10.45
C PRO A 394 0.72 6.04 -11.79
N ASP A 395 0.16 6.68 -12.82
CA ASP A 395 0.79 6.84 -14.13
C ASP A 395 2.12 7.63 -14.07
N GLU A 396 2.25 8.57 -13.12
CA GLU A 396 3.54 9.23 -12.90
C GLU A 396 4.59 8.22 -12.43
N ALA A 397 4.23 7.28 -11.55
CA ALA A 397 5.14 6.23 -11.09
C ALA A 397 5.54 5.26 -12.21
N VAL A 398 4.71 5.09 -13.25
CA VAL A 398 5.07 4.33 -14.46
C VAL A 398 6.20 5.02 -15.22
N SER A 399 6.20 6.35 -15.31
CA SER A 399 7.26 7.12 -15.99
C SER A 399 8.65 6.91 -15.37
N TRP A 400 8.72 6.61 -14.08
CA TRP A 400 9.95 6.33 -13.34
C TRP A 400 10.34 4.84 -13.36
N GLY A 401 9.52 3.96 -13.93
CA GLY A 401 9.72 2.51 -13.81
C GLY A 401 9.45 1.95 -12.41
N LYS A 402 8.78 2.72 -11.54
CA LYS A 402 8.35 2.26 -10.20
C LYS A 402 7.14 1.32 -10.27
N ILE A 403 6.32 1.48 -11.33
CA ILE A 403 5.23 0.58 -11.72
C ILE A 403 5.50 0.15 -13.17
N LYS A 404 5.22 -1.12 -13.51
CA LYS A 404 5.35 -1.61 -14.89
C LYS A 404 4.35 -0.93 -15.82
N GLY A 405 4.78 -0.61 -17.05
CA GLY A 405 3.88 -0.05 -18.08
C GLY A 405 2.75 -0.97 -18.53
N SER A 406 2.83 -2.27 -18.24
CA SER A 406 1.76 -3.25 -18.48
C SER A 406 0.80 -3.41 -17.29
N ALA A 407 1.10 -2.82 -16.14
CA ALA A 407 0.24 -2.89 -14.96
C ALA A 407 -1.03 -2.07 -15.17
N LYS A 408 -2.09 -2.42 -14.43
CA LYS A 408 -3.34 -1.65 -14.34
C LYS A 408 -3.44 -1.04 -12.93
N PRO A 409 -2.69 0.02 -12.62
CA PRO A 409 -2.69 0.58 -11.28
C PRO A 409 -3.99 1.35 -11.02
N VAL A 410 -4.45 1.32 -9.77
CA VAL A 410 -5.70 1.99 -9.37
C VAL A 410 -5.43 2.97 -8.22
N LYS A 411 -6.05 4.15 -8.28
CA LYS A 411 -6.05 5.13 -7.19
C LYS A 411 -7.48 5.42 -6.75
N VAL A 412 -7.76 5.21 -5.47
CA VAL A 412 -9.01 5.56 -4.81
C VAL A 412 -8.79 6.84 -4.01
N HIS A 413 -9.43 7.93 -4.43
CA HIS A 413 -9.45 9.20 -3.71
C HIS A 413 -10.44 9.13 -2.55
N CYS A 414 -10.04 8.54 -1.43
CA CYS A 414 -10.88 8.31 -0.26
C CYS A 414 -10.03 8.27 1.03
N ASP A 415 -10.66 8.55 2.17
CA ASP A 415 -10.08 8.28 3.48
C ASP A 415 -9.98 6.75 3.68
N ALA A 416 -8.79 6.24 3.99
CA ALA A 416 -8.55 4.82 4.16
C ALA A 416 -9.35 4.21 5.32
N THR A 417 -9.78 5.01 6.30
CA THR A 417 -10.68 4.56 7.38
C THR A 417 -12.04 4.08 6.86
N ILE A 418 -12.43 4.49 5.66
CA ILE A 418 -13.66 4.08 4.97
C ILE A 418 -13.35 2.97 3.97
N ALA A 419 -12.42 3.21 3.04
CA ALA A 419 -12.22 2.32 1.89
C ALA A 419 -11.48 1.02 2.25
N PHE A 420 -10.51 1.06 3.17
CA PHE A 420 -9.65 -0.10 3.43
C PHE A 420 -10.36 -1.28 4.13
N PRO A 421 -11.23 -1.08 5.13
CA PRO A 421 -12.02 -2.17 5.70
C PRO A 421 -12.91 -2.86 4.68
N LEU A 422 -13.51 -2.09 3.75
CA LEU A 422 -14.35 -2.63 2.67
C LEU A 422 -13.53 -3.43 1.66
N LEU A 423 -12.34 -2.91 1.28
CA LEU A 423 -11.39 -3.62 0.44
C LEU A 423 -11.01 -4.97 1.08
N VAL A 424 -10.62 -4.98 2.35
CA VAL A 424 -10.23 -6.20 3.08
C VAL A 424 -11.39 -7.18 3.21
N ALA A 425 -12.61 -6.69 3.46
CA ALA A 425 -13.82 -7.52 3.50
C ALA A 425 -14.06 -8.25 2.16
N ALA A 426 -13.92 -7.56 1.03
CA ALA A 426 -14.13 -8.12 -0.30
C ALA A 426 -12.97 -9.01 -0.82
N THR A 427 -11.81 -8.99 -0.17
CA THR A 427 -10.57 -9.62 -0.67
C THR A 427 -10.02 -10.63 0.35
N PHE A 428 -9.11 -10.19 1.21
CA PHE A 428 -8.38 -10.98 2.20
C PHE A 428 -9.29 -11.76 3.15
N ALA A 429 -10.29 -11.09 3.75
CA ALA A 429 -11.17 -11.73 4.73
C ALA A 429 -12.08 -12.77 4.10
N ARG A 430 -12.57 -12.51 2.87
CA ARG A 430 -13.37 -13.46 2.10
C ARG A 430 -12.59 -14.76 1.87
N ARG A 431 -11.31 -14.67 1.47
CA ARG A 431 -10.47 -15.84 1.22
C ARG A 431 -10.16 -16.64 2.49
N SER A 432 -9.92 -15.96 3.61
CA SER A 432 -9.73 -16.62 4.92
C SER A 432 -10.96 -17.44 5.34
N ARG A 433 -12.17 -16.90 5.15
CA ARG A 433 -13.41 -17.63 5.43
C ARG A 433 -13.59 -18.84 4.52
N SER A 434 -13.33 -18.69 3.23
CA SER A 434 -13.44 -19.80 2.28
C SER A 434 -12.48 -20.94 2.58
N ALA A 435 -11.25 -20.64 3.05
CA ALA A 435 -10.27 -21.65 3.45
C ALA A 435 -10.66 -22.39 4.73
N ASN A 436 -11.36 -21.72 5.66
CA ASN A 436 -11.86 -22.34 6.90
C ASN A 436 -13.16 -23.15 6.69
N SER A 437 -13.89 -22.95 5.58
CA SER A 437 -15.10 -23.72 5.28
C SER A 437 -14.86 -25.02 4.51
N THR A 438 -13.65 -25.22 3.98
CA THR A 438 -13.24 -26.42 3.22
C THR A 438 -12.44 -27.43 4.04
N ASN A 439 -12.16 -27.13 5.32
CA ASN A 439 -11.70 -28.07 6.35
C ASN A 439 -12.87 -28.43 7.27
#